data_AF-A0A1J5QMU8-F1
#
_entry.id   AF-A0A1J5QMU8-F1
#
_cell.length_a   1.000
_cell.length_b   1.000
_cell.length_c   1.000
_cell.angle_alpha   90.00
_cell.angle_beta   90.00
_cell.angle_gamma   90.00
#
_symmetry.space_group_name_H-M   'P 1'
#
loop_
_entity.id
_entity.type
_entity.pdbx_description
1 polymer ?
#
loop_
_entity_poly.entity_id
_entity_poly.type
_entity_poly.pdbx_seq_one_letter_code
_entity_poly.pdbx_strand_id
1 'polypeptide(L)'
;MNNLTLTQASTSRASIEYLSGSATCTSGTTIMGDVILGAGGLSLTSGCTINGDLWTSNTVSIQSGEVTGNVNAAGVQSGLSVSLSTSAVVDGNVYAAGPVSSGGKVGGNVVAGPATGQSSFSNQSSVGGSVVSAGTVSAAAGAVKGTITTNRSGIVTPTIPVVPPWIDYAYSASDWKTSSGAPYSLLTMTACDATSLSNALVTVQNSLTPIILDTRTCGAVTDLRFYNLVLTSDIVIVANGLNLGSNNIQASSAPDKRLWFIIPDTVPDNHPTCPVGSSTTISNHVQVGPHVAAMLYSPCPVSNHGDVWTGQMYASSISSSDSFTLNYLPLGLPTVNLSTGQLIPPPGTGVLGGRTSIRDLVVG
;
A
#
# COMPACT_ATOMS: atom_id res chain seq x y z
N MET A 1 -5.82 -10.12 0.96
CA MET A 1 -5.58 -9.46 2.26
C MET A 1 -6.37 -10.22 3.30
N ASN A 2 -5.68 -10.83 4.27
CA ASN A 2 -6.30 -11.54 5.38
C ASN A 2 -5.64 -11.08 6.67
N ASN A 3 -6.46 -10.76 7.68
CA ASN A 3 -6.03 -10.36 9.01
C ASN A 3 -4.96 -9.25 9.03
N LEU A 4 -4.99 -8.35 8.04
CA LEU A 4 -4.10 -7.20 7.96
C LEU A 4 -4.67 -6.07 8.83
N THR A 5 -3.85 -5.46 9.66
CA THR A 5 -4.16 -4.18 10.30
C THR A 5 -3.20 -3.12 9.77
N LEU A 6 -3.70 -2.23 8.91
CA LEU A 6 -2.97 -1.03 8.50
C LEU A 6 -3.37 0.10 9.44
N THR A 7 -2.40 0.62 10.19
CA THR A 7 -2.57 1.81 11.03
C THR A 7 -1.77 2.96 10.46
N GLN A 8 -2.09 4.17 10.91
CA GLN A 8 -1.35 5.38 10.59
C GLN A 8 -0.50 5.79 11.80
N ALA A 9 0.83 5.83 11.63
CA ALA A 9 1.74 6.27 12.69
C ALA A 9 2.30 7.70 12.46
N SER A 10 1.99 8.33 11.32
CA SER A 10 2.38 9.72 10.99
C SER A 10 1.15 10.62 10.77
N THR A 11 1.34 11.90 10.46
CA THR A 11 0.23 12.79 10.04
C THR A 11 -0.26 12.52 8.62
N SER A 12 0.53 11.80 7.81
CA SER A 12 0.13 11.41 6.46
C SER A 12 -0.78 10.19 6.51
N ARG A 13 -1.96 10.32 5.91
CA ARG A 13 -2.94 9.22 5.83
C ARG A 13 -2.30 8.00 5.17
N ALA A 14 -2.49 6.83 5.78
CA ALA A 14 -2.05 5.58 5.17
C ALA A 14 -2.87 5.32 3.90
N SER A 15 -2.25 4.70 2.90
CA SER A 15 -2.95 4.27 1.69
C SER A 15 -2.41 2.92 1.21
N ILE A 16 -3.31 2.11 0.64
CA ILE A 16 -2.96 0.96 -0.18
C ILE A 16 -3.19 1.35 -1.63
N GLU A 17 -2.14 1.27 -2.44
CA GLU A 17 -2.17 1.70 -3.83
C GLU A 17 -1.68 0.56 -4.72
N TYR A 18 -2.57 0.03 -5.56
CA TYR A 18 -2.23 -0.98 -6.57
C TYR A 18 -2.32 -0.35 -7.95
N LEU A 19 -1.19 -0.23 -8.65
CA LEU A 19 -1.18 0.22 -10.04
C LEU A 19 -2.00 -0.71 -10.92
N SER A 20 -1.81 -2.01 -10.72
CA SER A 20 -2.57 -3.07 -11.37
C SER A 20 -2.87 -4.22 -10.40
N GLY A 21 -3.89 -5.02 -10.74
CA GLY A 21 -4.33 -6.13 -9.91
C GLY A 21 -5.53 -5.78 -9.01
N SER A 22 -6.27 -6.81 -8.64
CA SER A 22 -7.46 -6.70 -7.80
C SER A 22 -7.15 -7.07 -6.35
N ALA A 23 -7.94 -6.53 -5.43
CA ALA A 23 -7.83 -6.86 -4.02
C ALA A 23 -9.01 -7.73 -3.58
N THR A 24 -8.71 -8.82 -2.87
CA THR A 24 -9.72 -9.64 -2.20
C THR A 24 -9.42 -9.67 -0.72
N CYS A 25 -10.45 -9.42 0.08
CA CYS A 25 -10.37 -9.45 1.52
C CYS A 25 -11.30 -10.53 2.09
N THR A 26 -10.72 -11.55 2.73
CA THR A 26 -11.50 -12.73 3.18
C THR A 26 -11.61 -12.87 4.69
N SER A 27 -10.87 -12.09 5.48
CA SER A 27 -11.08 -12.01 6.92
C SER A 27 -10.42 -10.79 7.56
N GLY A 28 -11.11 -10.20 8.55
CA GLY A 28 -10.53 -9.51 9.72
C GLY A 28 -9.55 -8.38 9.42
N THR A 29 -9.58 -7.80 8.23
CA THR A 29 -8.64 -6.76 7.82
C THR A 29 -9.20 -5.40 8.16
N THR A 30 -8.41 -4.58 8.85
CA THR A 30 -8.74 -3.18 9.14
C THR A 30 -7.72 -2.27 8.45
N ILE A 31 -8.21 -1.34 7.64
CA ILE A 31 -7.38 -0.37 6.92
C ILE A 31 -7.72 1.03 7.44
N MET A 32 -6.82 1.64 8.21
CA MET A 32 -6.94 3.04 8.64
C MET A 32 -6.41 3.98 7.56
N GLY A 33 -7.13 4.08 6.45
CA GLY A 33 -6.63 4.77 5.29
C GLY A 33 -7.45 4.52 4.04
N ASP A 34 -6.88 4.97 2.94
CA ASP A 34 -7.47 4.89 1.61
C ASP A 34 -7.05 3.64 0.85
N VAL A 35 -7.92 3.17 -0.05
CA VAL A 35 -7.61 2.07 -0.97
C VAL A 35 -7.83 2.54 -2.40
N ILE A 36 -6.78 2.48 -3.21
CA ILE A 36 -6.79 2.90 -4.61
C ILE A 36 -6.32 1.74 -5.48
N LEU A 37 -7.21 1.24 -6.35
CA LEU A 37 -6.94 0.14 -7.29
C LEU A 37 -6.98 0.68 -8.73
N GLY A 38 -5.82 1.13 -9.22
CA GLY A 38 -5.66 1.87 -10.47
C GLY A 38 -6.06 1.14 -11.75
N ALA A 39 -6.01 -0.20 -11.76
CA ALA A 39 -6.56 -1.02 -12.85
C ALA A 39 -7.39 -2.22 -12.34
N GLY A 40 -7.72 -2.23 -11.05
CA GLY A 40 -8.29 -3.37 -10.35
C GLY A 40 -9.70 -3.17 -9.83
N GLY A 41 -10.30 -4.27 -9.36
CA GLY A 41 -11.56 -4.27 -8.61
C GLY A 41 -11.34 -4.73 -7.17
N LEU A 42 -12.35 -4.52 -6.33
CA LEU A 42 -12.34 -4.96 -4.93
C LEU A 42 -13.42 -6.01 -4.68
N SER A 43 -13.06 -7.06 -3.93
CA SER A 43 -14.00 -8.01 -3.34
C SER A 43 -13.79 -8.10 -1.82
N LEU A 44 -14.78 -7.70 -1.02
CA LEU A 44 -14.80 -7.86 0.43
C LEU A 44 -15.79 -8.97 0.79
N THR A 45 -15.28 -10.16 1.11
CA THR A 45 -16.14 -11.32 1.34
C THR A 45 -16.54 -11.49 2.81
N SER A 46 -15.69 -11.08 3.76
CA SER A 46 -15.98 -11.26 5.18
C SER A 46 -15.20 -10.29 6.08
N GLY A 47 -15.94 -9.48 6.86
CA GLY A 47 -15.44 -8.81 8.07
C GLY A 47 -14.27 -7.85 7.88
N CYS A 48 -14.17 -7.21 6.71
CA CYS A 48 -13.12 -6.24 6.43
C CYS A 48 -13.64 -4.81 6.55
N THR A 49 -12.83 -3.94 7.15
CA THR A 49 -13.16 -2.52 7.34
C THR A 49 -12.11 -1.64 6.66
N ILE A 50 -12.57 -0.78 5.75
CA ILE A 50 -11.79 0.32 5.18
C ILE A 50 -12.26 1.60 5.86
N ASN A 51 -11.44 2.13 6.77
CA ASN A 51 -11.70 3.41 7.42
C ASN A 51 -11.20 4.56 6.53
N GLY A 52 -11.82 4.66 5.36
CA GLY A 52 -11.52 5.66 4.38
C GLY A 52 -12.27 5.52 3.08
N ASP A 53 -11.76 6.20 2.06
CA ASP A 53 -12.35 6.18 0.74
C ASP A 53 -11.78 5.01 -0.06
N LEU A 54 -12.63 4.45 -0.92
CA LEU A 54 -12.30 3.38 -1.84
C LEU A 54 -12.41 3.90 -3.27
N TRP A 55 -11.35 3.72 -4.05
CA TRP A 55 -11.34 3.98 -5.48
C TRP A 55 -10.90 2.74 -6.25
N THR A 56 -11.67 2.36 -7.25
CA THR A 56 -11.36 1.23 -8.12
C THR A 56 -11.64 1.57 -9.57
N SER A 57 -10.72 1.22 -10.47
CA SER A 57 -10.94 1.37 -11.91
C SER A 57 -11.88 0.30 -12.47
N ASN A 58 -12.13 -0.78 -11.73
CA ASN A 58 -13.06 -1.84 -12.08
C ASN A 58 -14.30 -1.82 -11.16
N THR A 59 -14.91 -2.98 -10.90
CA THR A 59 -16.09 -3.13 -10.04
C THR A 59 -15.76 -3.32 -8.57
N VAL A 60 -16.74 -3.03 -7.71
CA VAL A 60 -16.70 -3.28 -6.26
C VAL A 60 -17.77 -4.30 -5.87
N SER A 61 -17.39 -5.34 -5.13
CA SER A 61 -18.31 -6.30 -4.53
C SER A 61 -18.07 -6.42 -3.03
N ILE A 62 -19.04 -6.02 -2.22
CA ILE A 62 -18.98 -6.14 -0.75
C ILE A 62 -20.07 -7.13 -0.32
N GLN A 63 -19.67 -8.33 0.10
CA GLN A 63 -20.57 -9.32 0.68
C GLN A 63 -20.75 -9.08 2.18
N SER A 64 -19.65 -8.82 2.86
CA SER A 64 -19.62 -8.44 4.27
C SER A 64 -18.38 -7.59 4.51
N GLY A 65 -18.59 -6.44 5.15
CA GLY A 65 -17.54 -5.46 5.38
C GLY A 65 -18.08 -4.03 5.39
N GLU A 66 -17.20 -3.11 5.71
CA GLU A 66 -17.52 -1.72 5.93
C GLU A 66 -16.53 -0.81 5.20
N VAL A 67 -17.04 0.22 4.53
CA VAL A 67 -16.26 1.36 4.03
C VAL A 67 -16.82 2.61 4.71
N THR A 68 -16.03 3.26 5.56
CA THR A 68 -16.51 4.42 6.33
C THR A 68 -16.60 5.69 5.46
N GLY A 69 -15.80 5.76 4.39
CA GLY A 69 -15.83 6.83 3.41
C GLY A 69 -16.72 6.53 2.20
N ASN A 70 -16.34 7.11 1.07
CA ASN A 70 -17.02 6.96 -0.20
C ASN A 70 -16.48 5.75 -0.99
N VAL A 71 -17.34 5.16 -1.82
CA VAL A 71 -16.97 4.13 -2.80
C VAL A 71 -17.04 4.73 -4.20
N ASN A 72 -15.93 4.64 -4.95
CA ASN A 72 -15.80 5.09 -6.33
C ASN A 72 -15.43 3.90 -7.21
N ALA A 73 -16.32 3.50 -8.12
CA ALA A 73 -16.12 2.39 -9.04
C ALA A 73 -16.26 2.87 -10.49
N ALA A 74 -15.16 2.89 -11.24
CA ALA A 74 -15.14 3.37 -12.62
C ALA A 74 -15.45 2.28 -13.66
N GLY A 75 -15.48 0.99 -13.26
CA GLY A 75 -15.75 -0.13 -14.16
C GLY A 75 -17.19 -0.65 -14.08
N VAL A 76 -17.61 -1.37 -15.13
CA VAL A 76 -18.87 -2.10 -15.19
C VAL A 76 -18.57 -3.52 -15.66
N GLN A 77 -19.00 -4.52 -14.90
CA GLN A 77 -18.87 -5.93 -15.26
C GLN A 77 -20.21 -6.64 -15.03
N SER A 78 -20.64 -7.45 -15.98
CA SER A 78 -21.94 -8.15 -15.94
C SER A 78 -23.11 -7.20 -15.66
N GLY A 79 -23.03 -5.95 -16.16
CA GLY A 79 -24.05 -4.93 -16.00
C GLY A 79 -24.06 -4.20 -14.65
N LEU A 80 -23.10 -4.45 -13.76
CA LEU A 80 -23.00 -3.79 -12.45
C LEU A 80 -21.63 -3.15 -12.25
N SER A 81 -21.60 -2.01 -11.54
CA SER A 81 -20.37 -1.39 -11.04
C SER A 81 -20.13 -1.70 -9.57
N VAL A 82 -21.21 -1.71 -8.78
CA VAL A 82 -21.15 -1.94 -7.33
C VAL A 82 -22.22 -2.94 -6.94
N SER A 83 -21.82 -3.96 -6.18
CA SER A 83 -22.71 -4.96 -5.58
C SER A 83 -22.50 -4.99 -4.07
N LEU A 84 -23.52 -4.65 -3.30
CA LEU A 84 -23.54 -4.66 -1.85
C LEU A 84 -24.52 -5.73 -1.37
N SER A 85 -24.05 -6.72 -0.60
CA SER A 85 -24.94 -7.69 0.06
C SER A 85 -25.52 -7.10 1.36
N THR A 86 -26.36 -7.87 2.05
CA THR A 86 -27.13 -7.40 3.21
C THR A 86 -26.28 -6.95 4.40
N SER A 87 -25.09 -7.55 4.57
CA SER A 87 -24.13 -7.19 5.62
C SER A 87 -23.10 -6.16 5.19
N ALA A 88 -23.22 -5.59 3.99
CA ALA A 88 -22.33 -4.55 3.50
C ALA A 88 -22.74 -3.17 4.04
N VAL A 89 -21.76 -2.40 4.47
CA VAL A 89 -21.94 -1.02 4.93
C VAL A 89 -21.02 -0.09 4.15
N VAL A 90 -21.59 0.98 3.62
CA VAL A 90 -20.87 2.16 3.13
C VAL A 90 -21.43 3.35 3.90
N ASP A 91 -20.66 4.01 4.75
CA ASP A 91 -21.19 5.16 5.49
C ASP A 91 -21.24 6.45 4.65
N GLY A 92 -20.35 6.57 3.66
CA GLY A 92 -20.35 7.67 2.71
C GLY A 92 -21.28 7.48 1.50
N ASN A 93 -20.88 8.08 0.37
CA ASN A 93 -21.60 7.99 -0.90
C ASN A 93 -21.06 6.84 -1.77
N VAL A 94 -21.88 6.39 -2.72
CA VAL A 94 -21.46 5.47 -3.79
C VAL A 94 -21.51 6.22 -5.13
N TYR A 95 -20.36 6.31 -5.79
CA TYR A 95 -20.22 6.81 -7.16
C TYR A 95 -19.80 5.65 -8.07
N ALA A 96 -20.63 5.32 -9.04
CA ALA A 96 -20.49 4.12 -9.85
C ALA A 96 -20.65 4.44 -11.33
N ALA A 97 -19.80 3.89 -12.18
CA ALA A 97 -19.83 4.08 -13.63
C ALA A 97 -21.07 3.50 -14.31
N GLY A 98 -21.79 2.61 -13.63
CA GLY A 98 -22.97 1.92 -14.09
C GLY A 98 -23.85 1.48 -12.93
N PRO A 99 -24.79 0.54 -13.19
CA PRO A 99 -25.80 0.17 -12.23
C PRO A 99 -25.25 -0.35 -10.89
N VAL A 100 -26.01 -0.10 -9.83
CA VAL A 100 -25.69 -0.53 -8.45
C VAL A 100 -26.74 -1.52 -7.99
N SER A 101 -26.29 -2.65 -7.44
CA SER A 101 -27.15 -3.60 -6.74
C SER A 101 -26.85 -3.51 -5.24
N SER A 102 -27.86 -3.21 -4.43
CA SER A 102 -27.70 -3.09 -2.98
C SER A 102 -28.75 -3.88 -2.21
N GLY A 103 -28.27 -4.72 -1.30
CA GLY A 103 -29.00 -5.24 -0.15
C GLY A 103 -28.55 -4.65 1.18
N GLY A 104 -27.48 -3.86 1.20
CA GLY A 104 -26.84 -3.33 2.41
C GLY A 104 -27.15 -1.86 2.67
N LYS A 105 -26.35 -1.24 3.54
CA LYS A 105 -26.50 0.16 3.95
C LYS A 105 -25.56 1.06 3.15
N VAL A 106 -26.11 2.17 2.63
CA VAL A 106 -25.37 3.33 2.14
C VAL A 106 -25.81 4.54 2.96
N GLY A 107 -24.91 5.16 3.71
CA GLY A 107 -25.23 6.30 4.58
C GLY A 107 -25.54 7.57 3.77
N GLY A 108 -24.86 7.77 2.64
CA GLY A 108 -25.01 8.91 1.75
C GLY A 108 -25.89 8.64 0.52
N ASN A 109 -25.52 9.28 -0.58
CA ASN A 109 -26.19 9.18 -1.89
C ASN A 109 -25.60 8.05 -2.74
N VAL A 110 -26.37 7.61 -3.74
CA VAL A 110 -25.89 6.73 -4.81
C VAL A 110 -26.01 7.46 -6.15
N VAL A 111 -24.91 7.55 -6.88
CA VAL A 111 -24.85 8.08 -8.25
C VAL A 111 -24.33 6.96 -9.16
N ALA A 112 -25.15 6.52 -10.11
CA ALA A 112 -24.89 5.39 -10.99
C ALA A 112 -24.98 5.80 -12.47
N GLY A 113 -23.85 5.83 -13.17
CA GLY A 113 -23.76 6.21 -14.59
C GLY A 113 -22.34 6.61 -15.00
N PRO A 114 -22.06 6.76 -16.30
CA PRO A 114 -23.01 6.94 -17.40
C PRO A 114 -23.61 5.65 -17.96
N ALA A 115 -23.05 4.48 -17.66
CA ALA A 115 -23.56 3.22 -18.20
C ALA A 115 -25.00 2.99 -17.70
N THR A 116 -25.90 2.70 -18.63
CA THR A 116 -27.32 2.49 -18.34
C THR A 116 -27.57 1.04 -17.93
N GLY A 117 -28.70 0.82 -17.28
CA GLY A 117 -29.16 -0.47 -16.79
C GLY A 117 -30.11 -0.27 -15.61
N GLN A 118 -30.45 -1.34 -14.91
CA GLN A 118 -31.31 -1.25 -13.73
C GLN A 118 -30.46 -1.27 -12.45
N SER A 119 -30.50 -0.19 -11.67
CA SER A 119 -30.00 -0.23 -10.29
C SER A 119 -31.09 -0.83 -9.38
N SER A 120 -30.72 -1.77 -8.53
CA SER A 120 -31.67 -2.53 -7.69
C SER A 120 -31.37 -2.35 -6.20
N PHE A 121 -32.38 -1.99 -5.43
CA PHE A 121 -32.32 -1.77 -3.99
C PHE A 121 -33.35 -2.68 -3.30
N SER A 122 -32.88 -3.74 -2.65
CA SER A 122 -33.75 -4.74 -2.02
C SER A 122 -34.45 -4.20 -0.78
N ASN A 123 -35.38 -4.97 -0.21
CA ASN A 123 -36.09 -4.66 1.04
C ASN A 123 -35.19 -4.56 2.27
N GLN A 124 -33.97 -5.11 2.22
CA GLN A 124 -32.97 -5.02 3.29
C GLN A 124 -32.04 -3.82 3.11
N SER A 125 -32.04 -3.21 1.92
CA SER A 125 -31.18 -2.07 1.64
C SER A 125 -31.68 -0.79 2.32
N SER A 126 -30.73 0.09 2.62
CA SER A 126 -31.03 1.41 3.18
C SER A 126 -30.06 2.43 2.60
N VAL A 127 -30.58 3.36 1.79
CA VAL A 127 -29.86 4.52 1.28
C VAL A 127 -30.32 5.74 2.08
N GLY A 128 -29.41 6.34 2.84
CA GLY A 128 -29.68 7.50 3.68
C GLY A 128 -29.99 8.76 2.88
N GLY A 129 -29.38 8.90 1.69
CA GLY A 129 -29.59 9.99 0.75
C GLY A 129 -30.48 9.64 -0.45
N SER A 130 -30.19 10.28 -1.58
CA SER A 130 -30.90 10.11 -2.85
C SER A 130 -30.19 9.13 -3.78
N VAL A 131 -30.94 8.57 -4.72
CA VAL A 131 -30.41 7.73 -5.81
C VAL A 131 -30.58 8.49 -7.13
N VAL A 132 -29.48 8.69 -7.86
CA VAL A 132 -29.47 9.26 -9.20
C VAL A 132 -28.86 8.23 -10.15
N SER A 133 -29.66 7.75 -11.11
CA SER A 133 -29.24 6.71 -12.06
C SER A 133 -29.39 7.17 -13.50
N ALA A 134 -28.39 6.82 -14.33
CA ALA A 134 -28.45 6.97 -15.79
C ALA A 134 -29.49 6.04 -16.43
N GLY A 135 -29.83 4.93 -15.76
CA GLY A 135 -30.88 4.00 -16.20
C GLY A 135 -32.08 3.98 -15.27
N THR A 136 -32.74 2.83 -15.17
CA THR A 136 -33.91 2.64 -14.31
C THR A 136 -33.49 2.30 -12.88
N VAL A 137 -34.42 2.45 -11.94
CA VAL A 137 -34.23 2.07 -10.54
C VAL A 137 -35.39 1.20 -10.10
N SER A 138 -35.09 0.05 -9.51
CA SER A 138 -36.04 -0.80 -8.81
C SER A 138 -35.71 -0.76 -7.32
N ALA A 139 -36.56 -0.16 -6.50
CA ALA A 139 -36.33 -0.03 -5.07
C ALA A 139 -37.55 -0.52 -4.27
N ALA A 140 -37.30 -1.31 -3.24
CA ALA A 140 -38.33 -1.65 -2.27
C ALA A 140 -38.82 -0.39 -1.52
N ALA A 141 -40.06 -0.40 -1.05
CA ALA A 141 -40.61 0.71 -0.27
C ALA A 141 -39.73 1.01 0.96
N GLY A 142 -39.34 2.28 1.13
CA GLY A 142 -38.50 2.72 2.24
C GLY A 142 -37.00 2.42 2.11
N ALA A 143 -36.57 1.74 1.05
CA ALA A 143 -35.14 1.43 0.82
C ALA A 143 -34.30 2.70 0.53
N VAL A 144 -34.91 3.75 -0.02
CA VAL A 144 -34.26 5.03 -0.29
C VAL A 144 -35.00 6.11 0.48
N LYS A 145 -34.30 6.84 1.35
CA LYS A 145 -34.91 7.93 2.14
C LYS A 145 -35.06 9.23 1.34
N GLY A 146 -34.12 9.49 0.43
CA GLY A 146 -34.13 10.65 -0.46
C GLY A 146 -34.96 10.44 -1.72
N THR A 147 -34.63 11.21 -2.77
CA THR A 147 -35.32 11.12 -4.05
C THR A 147 -34.71 10.04 -4.94
N ILE A 148 -35.54 9.44 -5.81
CA ILE A 148 -35.07 8.55 -6.87
C ILE A 148 -35.20 9.29 -8.19
N THR A 149 -34.06 9.55 -8.83
CA THR A 149 -33.98 10.12 -10.18
C THR A 149 -33.47 9.06 -11.14
N THR A 150 -34.23 8.81 -12.21
CA THR A 150 -33.91 7.79 -13.22
C THR A 150 -33.66 8.44 -14.58
N ASN A 151 -33.05 7.69 -15.50
CA ASN A 151 -32.78 8.12 -16.88
C ASN A 151 -32.04 9.46 -16.95
N ARG A 152 -31.16 9.73 -15.97
CA ARG A 152 -30.44 10.99 -15.87
C ARG A 152 -29.26 11.01 -16.83
N SER A 153 -29.29 11.93 -17.79
CA SER A 153 -28.15 12.22 -18.66
C SER A 153 -27.09 13.08 -17.95
N GLY A 154 -25.86 13.06 -18.47
CA GLY A 154 -24.76 13.93 -18.02
C GLY A 154 -24.05 13.46 -16.75
N ILE A 155 -24.33 12.25 -16.27
CA ILE A 155 -23.51 11.60 -15.24
C ILE A 155 -22.16 11.26 -15.86
N VAL A 156 -21.08 11.57 -15.14
CA VAL A 156 -19.71 11.27 -15.56
C VAL A 156 -19.17 10.09 -14.76
N THR A 157 -18.35 9.27 -15.41
CA THR A 157 -17.65 8.17 -14.73
C THR A 157 -16.80 8.73 -13.59
N PRO A 158 -16.76 8.09 -12.41
CA PRO A 158 -15.88 8.50 -11.33
C PRO A 158 -14.42 8.54 -11.78
N THR A 159 -13.71 9.64 -11.50
CA THR A 159 -12.27 9.73 -11.77
C THR A 159 -11.51 9.04 -10.65
N ILE A 160 -10.74 8.01 -11.00
CA ILE A 160 -9.88 7.30 -10.06
C ILE A 160 -8.54 8.04 -9.93
N PRO A 161 -8.03 8.25 -8.70
CA PRO A 161 -6.69 8.80 -8.52
C PRO A 161 -5.64 7.97 -9.27
N VAL A 162 -4.70 8.66 -9.90
CA VAL A 162 -3.61 7.99 -10.62
C VAL A 162 -2.69 7.35 -9.59
N VAL A 163 -2.53 6.02 -9.70
CA VAL A 163 -1.46 5.31 -8.99
C VAL A 163 -0.17 5.49 -9.80
N PRO A 164 0.95 5.91 -9.18
CA PRO A 164 2.21 6.08 -9.89
C PRO A 164 2.69 4.79 -10.58
N PRO A 165 3.40 4.89 -11.72
CA PRO A 165 4.02 3.73 -12.35
C PRO A 165 5.09 3.11 -11.44
N TRP A 166 5.49 1.87 -11.77
CA TRP A 166 6.64 1.24 -11.14
C TRP A 166 7.92 2.07 -11.41
N ILE A 167 8.82 2.10 -10.43
CA ILE A 167 10.14 2.71 -10.57
C ILE A 167 11.22 1.65 -10.47
N ASP A 168 12.06 1.59 -11.50
CA ASP A 168 13.25 0.75 -11.53
C ASP A 168 14.35 1.41 -10.68
N TYR A 169 14.56 0.89 -9.47
CA TYR A 169 15.57 1.39 -8.56
C TYR A 169 16.80 0.47 -8.58
N ALA A 170 17.75 0.78 -9.46
CA ALA A 170 18.96 -0.01 -9.68
C ALA A 170 19.95 -0.01 -8.49
N TYR A 171 19.70 0.84 -7.47
CA TYR A 171 20.58 1.13 -6.35
C TYR A 171 21.98 1.65 -6.75
N SER A 172 22.37 2.79 -6.19
CA SER A 172 23.77 3.25 -6.21
C SER A 172 24.18 3.73 -4.83
N ALA A 173 25.32 3.24 -4.32
CA ALA A 173 25.88 3.68 -3.04
C ALA A 173 26.10 5.21 -2.99
N SER A 174 26.40 5.84 -4.14
CA SER A 174 26.63 7.28 -4.24
C SER A 174 25.42 8.13 -3.88
N ASP A 175 24.21 7.57 -3.99
CA ASP A 175 22.97 8.31 -3.81
C ASP A 175 22.59 8.41 -2.32
N TRP A 176 23.19 7.55 -1.50
CA TRP A 176 22.96 7.50 -0.05
C TRP A 176 23.88 8.48 0.66
N LYS A 177 23.28 9.61 1.04
CA LYS A 177 23.97 10.69 1.74
C LYS A 177 23.17 11.13 2.96
N THR A 178 23.87 11.62 3.97
CA THR A 178 23.27 12.31 5.11
C THR A 178 22.62 13.62 4.65
N SER A 179 21.85 14.26 5.55
CA SER A 179 21.32 15.61 5.32
C SER A 179 22.41 16.66 5.08
N SER A 180 23.64 16.43 5.57
CA SER A 180 24.81 17.28 5.29
C SER A 180 25.52 16.94 3.98
N GLY A 181 25.07 15.93 3.23
CA GLY A 181 25.65 15.50 1.97
C GLY A 181 26.82 14.52 2.10
N ALA A 182 27.17 14.08 3.32
CA ALA A 182 28.22 13.08 3.52
C ALA A 182 27.74 11.69 3.07
N PRO A 183 28.54 10.90 2.33
CA PRO A 183 28.14 9.57 1.89
C PRO A 183 27.99 8.61 3.08
N TYR A 184 27.10 7.64 2.95
CA TYR A 184 27.01 6.54 3.90
C TYR A 184 28.26 5.67 3.79
N SER A 185 28.71 5.10 4.91
CA SER A 185 29.80 4.12 4.89
C SER A 185 29.33 2.87 4.14
N LEU A 186 30.20 2.25 3.33
CA LEU A 186 29.85 1.03 2.59
C LEU A 186 30.61 -0.17 3.17
N LEU A 187 29.87 -1.20 3.58
CA LEU A 187 30.38 -2.51 3.94
C LEU A 187 29.86 -3.53 2.94
N THR A 188 30.71 -3.96 2.03
CA THR A 188 30.41 -5.06 1.10
C THR A 188 30.90 -6.37 1.70
N MET A 189 30.02 -7.37 1.77
CA MET A 189 30.42 -8.71 2.20
C MET A 189 31.40 -9.33 1.21
N THR A 190 32.37 -10.08 1.71
CA THR A 190 33.35 -10.82 0.88
C THR A 190 33.27 -12.34 1.06
N ALA A 191 32.63 -12.78 2.15
CA ALA A 191 32.34 -14.17 2.46
C ALA A 191 30.90 -14.29 2.95
N CYS A 192 30.25 -15.41 2.66
CA CYS A 192 28.79 -15.56 2.73
C CYS A 192 28.34 -16.69 3.66
N ASP A 193 29.23 -17.12 4.54
CA ASP A 193 28.90 -17.98 5.66
C ASP A 193 28.21 -17.20 6.79
N ALA A 194 27.54 -17.92 7.68
CA ALA A 194 26.79 -17.33 8.79
C ALA A 194 27.66 -16.51 9.75
N THR A 195 28.95 -16.86 9.92
CA THR A 195 29.87 -16.12 10.78
C THR A 195 30.22 -14.77 10.15
N SER A 196 30.52 -14.76 8.86
CA SER A 196 30.79 -13.53 8.10
C SER A 196 29.59 -12.58 8.09
N LEU A 197 28.38 -13.11 7.88
CA LEU A 197 27.14 -12.32 7.97
C LEU A 197 26.93 -11.77 9.38
N SER A 198 27.08 -12.60 10.41
CA SER A 198 26.95 -12.18 11.81
C SER A 198 27.93 -11.05 12.15
N ASN A 199 29.19 -11.15 11.71
CA ASN A 199 30.21 -10.14 11.94
C ASN A 199 29.85 -8.83 11.22
N ALA A 200 29.41 -8.90 9.97
CA ALA A 200 28.99 -7.73 9.20
C ALA A 200 27.80 -7.03 9.88
N LEU A 201 26.81 -7.77 10.36
CA LEU A 201 25.67 -7.24 11.10
C LEU A 201 26.09 -6.59 12.43
N VAL A 202 27.06 -7.15 13.15
CA VAL A 202 27.62 -6.52 14.36
C VAL A 202 28.33 -5.21 14.02
N THR A 203 29.12 -5.16 12.94
CA THR A 203 29.75 -3.91 12.48
C THR A 203 28.70 -2.85 12.15
N VAL A 204 27.65 -3.24 11.44
CA VAL A 204 26.57 -2.35 10.99
C VAL A 204 25.76 -1.82 12.16
N GLN A 205 25.40 -2.68 13.14
CA GLN A 205 24.68 -2.27 14.35
C GLN A 205 25.49 -1.34 15.25
N ASN A 206 26.81 -1.46 15.29
CA ASN A 206 27.69 -0.61 16.10
C ASN A 206 28.13 0.67 15.37
N SER A 207 27.73 0.86 14.12
CA SER A 207 28.14 2.03 13.33
C SER A 207 27.47 3.30 13.84
N LEU A 208 28.27 4.25 14.33
CA LEU A 208 27.78 5.57 14.77
C LEU A 208 27.45 6.53 13.60
N THR A 209 27.81 6.16 12.38
CA THR A 209 27.46 6.89 11.16
C THR A 209 26.62 6.01 10.24
N PRO A 210 25.74 6.60 9.41
CA PRO A 210 24.92 5.81 8.51
C PRO A 210 25.74 4.89 7.61
N ILE A 211 25.24 3.67 7.42
CA ILE A 211 26.00 2.58 6.81
C ILE A 211 25.13 1.74 5.87
N ILE A 212 25.75 1.28 4.79
CA ILE A 212 25.20 0.35 3.83
C ILE A 212 25.89 -1.00 4.04
N LEU A 213 25.10 -2.06 4.21
CA LEU A 213 25.52 -3.45 4.09
C LEU A 213 25.11 -3.98 2.71
N ASP A 214 26.08 -4.26 1.84
CA ASP A 214 25.83 -4.89 0.55
C ASP A 214 26.14 -6.38 0.62
N THR A 215 25.11 -7.21 0.53
CA THR A 215 25.17 -8.66 0.61
C THR A 215 24.94 -9.34 -0.73
N ARG A 216 24.82 -8.59 -1.84
CA ARG A 216 24.48 -9.14 -3.16
C ARG A 216 25.48 -10.17 -3.68
N THR A 217 26.73 -10.15 -3.22
CA THR A 217 27.70 -11.20 -3.56
C THR A 217 27.34 -12.59 -2.98
N CYS A 218 26.45 -12.63 -1.99
CA CYS A 218 26.08 -13.84 -1.24
C CYS A 218 24.97 -14.68 -1.87
N GLY A 219 24.75 -14.50 -3.16
CA GLY A 219 23.81 -15.29 -3.95
C GLY A 219 22.43 -14.65 -4.00
N ALA A 220 21.43 -15.46 -4.34
CA ALA A 220 20.11 -14.97 -4.68
C ALA A 220 19.30 -14.47 -3.48
N VAL A 221 19.56 -14.98 -2.28
CA VAL A 221 18.83 -14.63 -1.06
C VAL A 221 19.80 -14.47 0.10
N THR A 222 19.69 -13.35 0.82
CA THR A 222 20.35 -13.13 2.11
C THR A 222 19.42 -13.56 3.23
N ASP A 223 19.84 -14.57 4.00
CA ASP A 223 19.08 -15.09 5.13
C ASP A 223 19.42 -14.31 6.40
N LEU A 224 18.50 -13.44 6.83
CA LEU A 224 18.62 -12.63 8.03
C LEU A 224 17.78 -13.20 9.19
N ARG A 225 17.23 -14.42 9.07
CA ARG A 225 16.45 -15.02 10.15
C ARG A 225 17.28 -15.13 11.42
N PHE A 226 16.62 -14.94 12.56
CA PHE A 226 17.21 -15.01 13.91
C PHE A 226 18.24 -13.92 14.24
N TYR A 227 18.53 -12.99 13.33
CA TYR A 227 19.38 -11.84 13.60
C TYR A 227 18.54 -10.65 14.06
N ASN A 228 18.60 -10.32 15.35
CA ASN A 228 18.06 -9.06 15.84
C ASN A 228 18.92 -7.90 15.34
N LEU A 229 18.28 -6.75 15.07
CA LEU A 229 18.96 -5.54 14.61
C LEU A 229 18.67 -4.40 15.60
N VAL A 230 19.71 -3.92 16.27
CA VAL A 230 19.67 -2.71 17.09
C VAL A 230 20.41 -1.59 16.36
N LEU A 231 19.65 -0.61 15.88
CA LEU A 231 20.13 0.47 15.03
C LEU A 231 20.70 1.61 15.89
N THR A 232 22.01 1.84 15.79
CA THR A 232 22.67 3.03 16.38
C THR A 232 22.72 4.21 15.41
N SER A 233 22.60 3.95 14.11
CA SER A 233 22.49 4.92 13.03
C SER A 233 21.51 4.42 11.95
N ASP A 234 21.35 5.18 10.87
CA ASP A 234 20.55 4.79 9.71
C ASP A 234 21.24 3.68 8.91
N ILE A 235 20.51 2.64 8.52
CA ILE A 235 21.07 1.44 7.89
C ILE A 235 20.38 1.12 6.57
N VAL A 236 21.17 0.79 5.55
CA VAL A 236 20.70 0.26 4.27
C VAL A 236 21.23 -1.16 4.13
N ILE A 237 20.36 -2.13 3.87
CA ILE A 237 20.73 -3.50 3.55
C ILE A 237 20.33 -3.76 2.10
N VAL A 238 21.32 -4.06 1.26
CA VAL A 238 21.14 -4.31 -0.17
C VAL A 238 21.40 -5.77 -0.44
N ALA A 239 20.42 -6.46 -1.01
CA ALA A 239 20.48 -7.89 -1.29
C ALA A 239 19.84 -8.21 -2.65
N ASN A 240 20.13 -9.39 -3.23
CA ASN A 240 19.39 -9.84 -4.41
C ASN A 240 17.99 -10.36 -4.04
N GLY A 241 17.82 -10.79 -2.78
CA GLY A 241 16.61 -11.34 -2.19
C GLY A 241 16.81 -11.42 -0.67
N LEU A 242 15.73 -11.57 0.09
CA LEU A 242 15.78 -11.44 1.55
C LEU A 242 14.91 -12.49 2.23
N ASN A 243 15.38 -13.02 3.36
CA ASN A 243 14.57 -13.82 4.27
C ASN A 243 14.66 -13.26 5.68
N LEU A 244 13.53 -12.77 6.19
CA LEU A 244 13.34 -12.36 7.58
C LEU A 244 12.50 -13.41 8.31
N GLY A 245 12.71 -13.56 9.61
CA GLY A 245 11.99 -14.47 10.49
C GLY A 245 12.59 -14.45 11.88
N SER A 246 11.75 -14.35 12.90
CA SER A 246 12.21 -14.23 14.30
C SER A 246 13.21 -13.08 14.50
N ASN A 247 12.90 -11.91 13.92
CA ASN A 247 13.71 -10.71 14.02
C ASN A 247 13.03 -9.69 14.96
N ASN A 248 13.80 -9.16 15.90
CA ASN A 248 13.45 -7.95 16.63
C ASN A 248 14.34 -6.79 16.16
N ILE A 249 13.72 -5.80 15.51
CA ILE A 249 14.41 -4.65 14.92
C ILE A 249 14.05 -3.41 15.73
N GLN A 250 15.05 -2.79 16.37
CA GLN A 250 14.86 -1.70 17.33
C GLN A 250 15.87 -0.58 17.10
N ALA A 251 15.54 0.64 17.52
CA ALA A 251 16.52 1.72 17.64
C ALA A 251 17.24 1.59 19.00
N SER A 252 18.55 1.87 19.05
CA SER A 252 19.30 1.87 20.31
C SER A 252 18.93 3.04 21.22
N SER A 253 18.48 4.15 20.63
CA SER A 253 18.18 5.41 21.30
C SER A 253 17.46 6.36 20.34
N ALA A 254 16.81 7.39 20.92
CA ALA A 254 16.34 8.54 20.15
C ALA A 254 17.51 9.31 19.48
N PRO A 255 17.28 10.03 18.37
CA PRO A 255 16.03 10.10 17.61
C PRO A 255 15.71 8.78 16.89
N ASP A 256 14.52 8.66 16.32
CA ASP A 256 14.13 7.50 15.50
C ASP A 256 15.15 7.21 14.40
N LYS A 257 15.28 5.94 14.03
CA LYS A 257 16.26 5.45 13.06
C LYS A 257 15.56 4.97 11.80
N ARG A 258 16.28 5.01 10.67
CA ARG A 258 15.77 4.54 9.39
C ARG A 258 16.46 3.26 8.95
N LEU A 259 15.68 2.34 8.40
CA LEU A 259 16.14 1.08 7.84
C LEU A 259 15.62 0.94 6.42
N TRP A 260 16.47 0.60 5.48
CA TRP A 260 16.04 0.24 4.13
C TRP A 260 16.50 -1.17 3.80
N PHE A 261 15.57 -2.03 3.42
CA PHE A 261 15.84 -3.27 2.72
C PHE A 261 15.61 -3.01 1.24
N ILE A 262 16.69 -3.08 0.46
CA ILE A 262 16.68 -2.81 -0.97
C ILE A 262 17.02 -4.09 -1.71
N ILE A 263 16.06 -4.56 -2.50
CA ILE A 263 16.32 -5.51 -3.58
C ILE A 263 16.29 -4.72 -4.87
N PRO A 264 17.44 -4.43 -5.50
CA PRO A 264 17.49 -3.54 -6.65
C PRO A 264 16.73 -4.10 -7.85
N ASP A 265 16.03 -3.20 -8.55
CA ASP A 265 15.51 -3.46 -9.88
C ASP A 265 16.46 -2.83 -10.90
N THR A 266 17.26 -3.66 -11.55
CA THR A 266 18.35 -3.20 -12.43
C THR A 266 17.97 -3.16 -13.89
N VAL A 267 16.74 -3.59 -14.23
CA VAL A 267 16.25 -3.60 -15.60
C VAL A 267 15.41 -2.33 -15.80
N PRO A 268 15.82 -1.40 -16.67
CA PRO A 268 15.10 -0.14 -16.88
C PRO A 268 13.91 -0.35 -17.83
N ASP A 269 12.86 -1.01 -17.37
CA ASP A 269 11.67 -1.34 -18.16
C ASP A 269 10.33 -0.82 -17.57
N ASN A 270 10.38 -0.07 -16.46
CA ASN A 270 9.23 0.37 -15.68
C ASN A 270 8.30 -0.78 -15.27
N HIS A 271 8.87 -1.96 -15.03
CA HIS A 271 8.17 -3.13 -14.53
C HIS A 271 8.98 -3.76 -13.40
N PRO A 272 8.32 -4.34 -12.39
CA PRO A 272 9.03 -5.02 -11.33
C PRO A 272 9.75 -6.26 -11.88
N THR A 273 11.07 -6.13 -12.10
CA THR A 273 11.89 -7.20 -12.65
C THR A 273 12.70 -7.88 -11.56
N CYS A 274 12.12 -8.94 -11.00
CA CYS A 274 12.75 -9.73 -9.94
C CYS A 274 14.00 -10.45 -10.47
N PRO A 275 15.18 -10.30 -9.81
CA PRO A 275 16.37 -11.03 -10.20
C PRO A 275 16.16 -12.55 -10.13
N VAL A 276 16.81 -13.28 -11.04
CA VAL A 276 16.61 -14.74 -11.16
C VAL A 276 17.02 -15.45 -9.86
N GLY A 277 16.13 -16.31 -9.36
CA GLY A 277 16.33 -17.10 -8.14
C GLY A 277 16.10 -16.32 -6.84
N SER A 278 15.81 -15.02 -6.92
CA SER A 278 15.54 -14.20 -5.76
C SER A 278 14.12 -14.39 -5.23
N SER A 279 13.98 -14.17 -3.93
CA SER A 279 12.69 -14.16 -3.24
C SER A 279 12.73 -13.19 -2.07
N THR A 280 11.58 -12.65 -1.68
CA THR A 280 11.44 -11.86 -0.46
C THR A 280 10.43 -12.52 0.46
N THR A 281 10.92 -12.99 1.61
CA THR A 281 10.07 -13.63 2.62
C THR A 281 10.22 -12.89 3.94
N ILE A 282 9.08 -12.54 4.54
CA ILE A 282 9.00 -12.08 5.92
C ILE A 282 8.22 -13.16 6.67
N SER A 283 8.91 -13.99 7.44
CA SER A 283 8.32 -15.09 8.21
C SER A 283 7.74 -14.58 9.55
N ASN A 284 7.15 -15.48 10.33
CA ASN A 284 6.62 -15.19 11.66
C ASN A 284 7.65 -14.53 12.59
N HIS A 285 7.15 -13.76 13.56
CA HIS A 285 7.96 -13.12 14.61
C HIS A 285 8.97 -12.09 14.10
N VAL A 286 8.64 -11.42 13.00
CA VAL A 286 9.34 -10.20 12.57
C VAL A 286 8.62 -9.00 13.16
N GLN A 287 9.35 -8.20 13.93
CA GLN A 287 8.85 -7.01 14.62
C GLN A 287 9.79 -5.84 14.37
N VAL A 288 9.28 -4.81 13.69
CA VAL A 288 9.93 -3.50 13.57
C VAL A 288 9.36 -2.58 14.63
N GLY A 289 10.21 -2.21 15.59
CA GLY A 289 9.84 -1.36 16.72
C GLY A 289 9.38 0.04 16.32
N PRO A 290 8.67 0.73 17.22
CA PRO A 290 8.03 2.02 16.91
C PRO A 290 9.01 3.16 16.61
N HIS A 291 10.27 3.04 17.04
CA HIS A 291 11.34 4.01 16.82
C HIS A 291 12.21 3.69 15.58
N VAL A 292 11.77 2.76 14.74
CA VAL A 292 12.41 2.43 13.46
C VAL A 292 11.41 2.62 12.33
N ALA A 293 11.73 3.51 11.39
CA ALA A 293 11.02 3.60 10.12
C ALA A 293 11.70 2.70 9.09
N ALA A 294 11.07 1.59 8.73
CA ALA A 294 11.62 0.60 7.80
C ALA A 294 10.96 0.67 6.41
N MET A 295 11.77 0.75 5.36
CA MET A 295 11.33 0.59 3.97
C MET A 295 11.74 -0.79 3.46
N LEU A 296 10.81 -1.49 2.82
CA LEU A 296 11.12 -2.61 1.94
C LEU A 296 10.84 -2.18 0.50
N TYR A 297 11.87 -2.15 -0.34
CA TYR A 297 11.74 -2.03 -1.79
C TYR A 297 12.11 -3.37 -2.43
N SER A 298 11.20 -3.97 -3.20
CA SER A 298 11.46 -5.24 -3.88
C SER A 298 10.70 -5.41 -5.19
N PRO A 299 11.37 -5.59 -6.35
CA PRO A 299 10.70 -6.03 -7.57
C PRO A 299 10.20 -7.48 -7.47
N CYS A 300 10.62 -8.23 -6.45
CA CYS A 300 10.14 -9.58 -6.21
C CYS A 300 8.84 -9.60 -5.39
N PRO A 301 7.96 -10.59 -5.62
CA PRO A 301 6.82 -10.83 -4.74
C PRO A 301 7.26 -11.01 -3.28
N VAL A 302 6.49 -10.42 -2.36
CA VAL A 302 6.73 -10.52 -0.91
C VAL A 302 5.73 -11.48 -0.29
N SER A 303 6.23 -12.59 0.27
CA SER A 303 5.46 -13.47 1.13
C SER A 303 5.58 -12.99 2.57
N ASN A 304 4.51 -12.41 3.12
CA ASN A 304 4.52 -11.80 4.45
C ASN A 304 3.66 -12.58 5.45
N HIS A 305 4.34 -13.05 6.49
CA HIS A 305 3.84 -13.73 7.67
C HIS A 305 4.34 -13.03 8.95
N GLY A 306 4.94 -11.84 8.82
CA GLY A 306 5.48 -11.09 9.95
C GLY A 306 4.37 -10.60 10.90
N ASP A 307 4.77 -10.21 12.11
CA ASP A 307 3.84 -9.77 13.14
C ASP A 307 3.57 -8.27 12.99
N VAL A 308 4.65 -7.46 12.98
CA VAL A 308 4.58 -5.99 12.99
C VAL A 308 5.65 -5.39 12.09
N TRP A 309 5.24 -4.53 11.16
CA TRP A 309 6.11 -3.67 10.39
C TRP A 309 5.78 -2.21 10.66
N THR A 310 6.79 -1.39 10.88
CA THR A 310 6.64 0.06 11.06
C THR A 310 7.40 0.75 9.94
N GLY A 311 6.67 1.43 9.04
CA GLY A 311 7.25 2.01 7.82
C GLY A 311 6.43 1.79 6.57
N GLN A 312 7.10 1.52 5.46
CA GLN A 312 6.53 1.43 4.13
C GLN A 312 7.03 0.18 3.40
N MET A 313 6.17 -0.41 2.58
CA MET A 313 6.54 -1.49 1.64
C MET A 313 6.19 -1.04 0.23
N TYR A 314 7.11 -1.22 -0.70
CA TYR A 314 6.95 -0.97 -2.13
C TYR A 314 7.45 -2.20 -2.88
N ALA A 315 6.52 -3.02 -3.37
CA ALA A 315 6.86 -4.28 -3.99
C ALA A 315 5.93 -4.63 -5.16
N SER A 316 6.38 -5.56 -6.01
CA SER A 316 5.57 -6.05 -7.14
C SER A 316 4.23 -6.63 -6.72
N SER A 317 4.23 -7.33 -5.58
CA SER A 317 3.04 -7.85 -4.92
C SER A 317 3.37 -8.18 -3.47
N ILE A 318 2.36 -8.14 -2.60
CA ILE A 318 2.47 -8.52 -1.19
C ILE A 318 1.31 -9.45 -0.86
N SER A 319 1.63 -10.67 -0.41
CA SER A 319 0.64 -11.60 0.11
C SER A 319 0.78 -11.73 1.62
N SER A 320 -0.33 -11.63 2.36
CA SER A 320 -0.40 -11.93 3.79
C SER A 320 -1.34 -13.10 4.04
N SER A 321 -0.86 -14.11 4.79
CA SER A 321 -1.70 -15.24 5.24
C SER A 321 -1.95 -15.25 6.75
N ASP A 322 -1.10 -14.59 7.52
CA ASP A 322 -1.18 -14.51 8.98
C ASP A 322 -1.55 -13.10 9.44
N SER A 323 -1.86 -12.94 10.73
CA SER A 323 -2.16 -11.62 11.29
C SER A 323 -0.93 -10.73 11.22
N PHE A 324 -1.03 -9.65 10.45
CA PHE A 324 0.08 -8.72 10.21
C PHE A 324 -0.36 -7.30 10.48
N THR A 325 0.41 -6.56 11.26
CA THR A 325 0.20 -5.13 11.49
C THR A 325 1.23 -4.31 10.72
N LEU A 326 0.76 -3.42 9.83
CA LEU A 326 1.56 -2.40 9.19
C LEU A 326 1.25 -1.04 9.83
N ASN A 327 2.19 -0.50 10.59
CA ASN A 327 2.13 0.87 11.09
C ASN A 327 2.77 1.79 10.03
N TYR A 328 1.95 2.43 9.22
CA TYR A 328 2.44 3.23 8.10
C TYR A 328 3.23 4.46 8.58
N LEU A 329 4.49 4.52 8.13
CA LEU A 329 5.32 5.72 8.15
C LEU A 329 5.91 5.90 6.75
N PRO A 330 5.73 7.07 6.10
CA PRO A 330 6.27 7.28 4.77
C PRO A 330 7.81 7.28 4.81
N LEU A 331 8.43 6.49 3.93
CA LEU A 331 9.88 6.47 3.76
C LEU A 331 10.23 6.45 2.27
N GLY A 332 11.02 7.43 1.85
CA GLY A 332 11.45 7.55 0.46
C GLY A 332 12.70 6.74 0.13
N LEU A 333 13.01 6.69 -1.17
CA LEU A 333 14.30 6.26 -1.69
C LEU A 333 15.08 7.50 -2.17
N PRO A 334 16.42 7.51 -2.08
CA PRO A 334 17.22 8.52 -2.75
C PRO A 334 16.88 8.60 -4.23
N THR A 335 16.96 9.80 -4.81
CA THR A 335 16.77 10.06 -6.25
C THR A 335 15.42 9.58 -6.83
N VAL A 336 14.42 9.30 -6.00
CA VAL A 336 13.11 8.81 -6.44
C VAL A 336 11.97 9.54 -5.73
N ASN A 337 10.95 9.94 -6.50
CA ASN A 337 9.65 10.34 -5.97
C ASN A 337 8.65 9.19 -6.16
N LEU A 338 8.38 8.45 -5.09
CA LEU A 338 7.41 7.34 -5.10
C LEU A 338 5.96 7.80 -5.27
N SER A 339 5.65 9.08 -5.00
CA SER A 339 4.30 9.63 -5.18
C SER A 339 4.01 10.05 -6.62
N THR A 340 5.03 10.23 -7.45
CA THR A 340 4.86 10.54 -8.89
C THR A 340 5.38 9.44 -9.80
N GLY A 341 6.13 8.46 -9.25
CA GLY A 341 6.77 7.43 -10.04
C GLY A 341 7.81 8.05 -10.97
N GLN A 342 8.64 8.95 -10.44
CA GLN A 342 9.69 9.62 -11.22
C GLN A 342 11.03 9.57 -10.52
N LEU A 343 12.09 9.39 -11.30
CA LEU A 343 13.45 9.66 -10.84
C LEU A 343 13.62 11.18 -10.66
N ILE A 344 14.12 11.57 -9.49
CA ILE A 344 14.55 12.93 -9.20
C ILE A 344 16.05 12.98 -9.52
N PRO A 345 16.52 13.90 -10.38
CA PRO A 345 17.94 14.10 -10.59
C PRO A 345 18.65 14.23 -9.23
N PRO A 346 19.84 13.64 -9.04
CA PRO A 346 20.64 13.90 -7.85
C PRO A 346 20.76 15.42 -7.72
N PRO A 347 20.50 16.02 -6.54
CA PRO A 347 20.60 17.46 -6.40
C PRO A 347 22.00 17.87 -6.84
N GLY A 348 22.08 18.56 -7.98
CA GLY A 348 23.28 19.28 -8.37
C GLY A 348 23.66 20.20 -7.22
N THR A 349 24.96 20.42 -7.04
CA THR A 349 25.50 21.25 -5.96
C THR A 349 24.73 22.56 -5.81
N GLY A 350 23.91 22.65 -4.76
CA GLY A 350 23.18 23.84 -4.34
C GLY A 350 21.86 24.11 -5.07
N VAL A 351 20.78 23.42 -4.70
CA VAL A 351 19.41 23.94 -4.85
C VAL A 351 18.56 23.46 -3.67
N LEU A 352 17.86 24.38 -2.99
CA LEU A 352 16.78 24.05 -2.06
C LEU A 352 15.68 23.33 -2.85
N GLY A 353 15.56 22.01 -2.65
CA GLY A 353 14.58 21.18 -3.33
C GLY A 353 13.15 21.60 -3.01
N GLY A 354 12.33 21.78 -4.05
CA GLY A 354 10.92 22.07 -3.93
C GLY A 354 10.14 20.93 -3.25
N ARG A 355 9.30 21.34 -2.29
CA ARG A 355 8.17 20.68 -1.62
C ARG A 355 7.93 19.19 -1.98
N THR A 356 8.20 18.31 -1.00
CA THR A 356 8.26 16.84 -1.10
C THR A 356 6.96 16.09 -0.79
N SER A 357 5.77 16.70 -0.93
CA SER A 357 4.51 15.94 -0.84
C SER A 357 3.29 16.74 -1.31
N ILE A 358 2.40 16.07 -2.04
CA ILE A 358 1.06 16.57 -2.45
C ILE A 358 0.02 16.43 -1.32
N ARG A 359 0.37 15.78 -0.20
CA ARG A 359 -0.56 15.44 0.91
C ARG A 359 -0.82 16.58 1.91
N ASP A 360 -0.31 17.78 1.65
CA ASP A 360 -0.58 19.01 2.41
C ASP A 360 -1.63 19.92 1.73
N LEU A 361 -2.65 19.33 1.09
CA LEU A 361 -3.87 20.07 0.73
C LEU A 361 -4.91 19.92 1.84
N VAL A 362 -4.74 20.70 2.92
CA VAL A 362 -5.92 21.24 3.60
C VAL A 362 -6.33 22.46 2.79
N VAL A 363 -7.31 22.28 1.91
CA VAL A 363 -8.03 23.40 1.31
C VAL A 363 -8.91 23.99 2.39
N GLY A 364 -8.88 25.32 2.53
CA GLY A 364 -9.64 26.07 3.53
C GLY A 364 -11.15 25.99 3.37
#